data_AF-A0A9E5NCM6-F1
#
_entry.id   AF-A0A9E5NCM6-F1
#
_cell.length_a   1.000
_cell.length_b   1.000
_cell.length_c   1.000
_cell.angle_alpha   90.00
_cell.angle_beta   90.00
_cell.angle_gamma   90.00
#
_symmetry.space_group_name_H-M   'P 1'
#
loop_
_entity.id
_entity.type
_entity.pdbx_description
1 polymer ?
#
loop_
_entity_poly.entity_id
_entity_poly.type
_entity_poly.pdbx_seq_one_letter_code
_entity_poly.pdbx_strand_id
1 'polypeptide(L)'
;SQPENDYIAPLWASRKIGFLLDEIQIHGKSEELVKEITDLSTTYGILTEYTAFLAEEGARDMESSELKARVHGPLKAAMALPSGARAAAQRGGARGMRTQSNLAQQNAWVDASGRSFRYSQAQTRNNRGFFQRGQRWEDARYKEGQQRVVRVRAYSEAYFQISRRAPHLNQYLTMGENVLFVVNGQAVEIAEDGKEEFTEKELDELLGKQKAPAKRAFAAPQEQLVGAGILAAVPPAGGSVAALLLAVSIGVGALVVKAKSRLM
;
A
#
# COMPACT_ATOMS: atom_id res chain seq x y z
N SER A 1 -5.62 -10.41 9.33
CA SER A 1 -6.42 -9.56 8.42
C SER A 1 -5.44 -8.70 7.64
N GLN A 2 -5.53 -8.67 6.31
CA GLN A 2 -4.91 -7.57 5.55
C GLN A 2 -5.57 -6.28 6.06
N PRO A 3 -4.83 -5.21 6.35
CA PRO A 3 -5.46 -3.96 6.72
C PRO A 3 -6.23 -3.47 5.50
N GLU A 4 -7.54 -3.28 5.64
CA GLU A 4 -8.48 -3.04 4.53
C GLU A 4 -8.23 -1.71 3.80
N ASN A 5 -7.16 -0.99 4.15
CA ASN A 5 -6.93 0.41 3.84
C ASN A 5 -5.42 0.79 3.74
N ASP A 6 -4.55 -0.12 3.28
CA ASP A 6 -3.09 0.10 3.14
C ASP A 6 -2.66 1.19 2.13
N TYR A 7 -3.64 1.81 1.48
CA TYR A 7 -3.43 2.92 0.57
C TYR A 7 -3.75 4.28 1.20
N ILE A 8 -4.50 4.32 2.31
CA ILE A 8 -4.97 5.58 2.91
C ILE A 8 -3.78 6.41 3.40
N ALA A 9 -2.85 5.81 4.15
CA ALA A 9 -1.74 6.56 4.72
C ALA A 9 -0.76 7.10 3.65
N PRO A 10 -0.31 6.32 2.64
CA PRO A 10 0.47 6.84 1.52
C PRO A 10 -0.26 7.91 0.72
N LEU A 11 -1.58 7.78 0.53
CA LEU A 11 -2.37 8.78 -0.18
C LEU A 11 -2.46 10.10 0.59
N TRP A 12 -2.72 10.04 1.91
CA TRP A 12 -2.66 11.19 2.79
C TRP A 12 -1.27 11.84 2.77
N ALA A 13 -0.20 11.04 2.87
CA ALA A 13 1.16 11.53 2.89
C ALA A 13 1.51 12.27 1.59
N SER A 14 1.12 11.72 0.43
CA SER A 14 1.34 12.41 -0.85
C SER A 14 0.61 13.75 -0.90
N ARG A 15 -0.67 13.78 -0.49
CA ARG A 15 -1.45 15.03 -0.46
C ARG A 15 -0.85 16.06 0.49
N LYS A 16 -0.40 15.62 1.66
CA LYS A 16 0.27 16.47 2.66
C LYS A 16 1.60 17.01 2.12
N ILE A 17 2.42 16.18 1.47
CA ILE A 17 3.64 16.63 0.80
C ILE A 17 3.32 17.69 -0.25
N GLY A 18 2.31 17.46 -1.11
CA GLY A 18 1.88 18.45 -2.10
C GLY A 18 1.46 19.78 -1.48
N PHE A 19 0.76 19.75 -0.33
CA PHE A 19 0.45 20.96 0.44
C PHE A 19 1.71 21.66 0.94
N LEU A 20 2.67 20.93 1.54
CA LEU A 20 3.91 21.50 2.06
C LEU A 20 4.79 22.10 0.94
N LEU A 21 4.80 21.48 -0.24
CA LEU A 21 5.49 22.01 -1.41
C LEU A 21 4.89 23.34 -1.89
N ASP A 22 3.56 23.47 -1.87
CA ASP A 22 2.89 24.74 -2.17
C ASP A 22 3.23 25.82 -1.12
N GLU A 23 3.24 25.46 0.18
CA GLU A 23 3.64 26.39 1.25
C GLU A 23 5.07 26.92 1.05
N ILE A 24 6.02 26.05 0.70
CA ILE A 24 7.40 26.46 0.41
C ILE A 24 7.46 27.43 -0.78
N GLN A 25 6.60 27.26 -1.78
CA GLN A 25 6.59 28.15 -2.94
C GLN A 25 5.98 29.53 -2.63
N ILE A 26 4.97 29.60 -1.76
CA ILE A 26 4.28 30.85 -1.41
C ILE A 26 5.05 31.63 -0.34
N HIS A 27 5.51 30.93 0.70
CA HIS A 27 6.08 31.53 1.90
C HIS A 27 7.59 31.39 2.01
N GLY A 28 8.22 30.64 1.12
CA GLY A 28 9.65 30.36 1.14
C GLY A 28 10.01 29.11 1.96
N LYS A 29 11.28 28.75 1.91
CA LYS A 29 11.80 27.53 2.53
C LYS A 29 11.91 27.69 4.06
N SER A 30 11.43 26.70 4.79
CA SER A 30 11.64 26.51 6.23
C SER A 30 12.27 25.12 6.49
N GLU A 31 13.15 25.02 7.48
CA GLU A 31 13.74 23.74 7.88
C GLU A 31 12.69 22.75 8.36
N GLU A 32 11.63 23.22 9.03
CA GLU A 32 10.55 22.38 9.53
C GLU A 32 9.74 21.77 8.38
N LEU A 33 9.39 22.57 7.37
CA LEU A 33 8.65 22.09 6.19
C LEU A 33 9.46 21.06 5.42
N VAL A 34 10.75 21.33 5.22
CA VAL A 34 11.67 20.40 4.53
C VAL A 34 11.84 19.12 5.31
N LYS A 35 11.94 19.21 6.65
CA LYS A 35 12.02 18.04 7.51
C LYS A 35 10.74 17.20 7.42
N GLU A 36 9.57 17.82 7.50
CA GLU A 36 8.29 17.10 7.41
C GLU A 36 8.12 16.41 6.04
N ILE A 37 8.48 17.09 4.94
CA ILE A 37 8.54 16.47 3.60
C ILE A 37 9.48 15.27 3.62
N THR A 38 10.69 15.43 4.17
CA THR A 38 11.71 14.37 4.21
C THR A 38 11.23 13.14 5.00
N ASP A 39 10.61 13.37 6.16
CA ASP A 39 10.09 12.30 7.02
C ASP A 39 8.97 11.52 6.32
N LEU A 40 8.01 12.23 5.70
CA LEU A 40 6.91 11.60 4.95
C LEU A 40 7.43 10.86 3.71
N SER A 41 8.33 11.49 2.95
CA SER A 41 8.99 10.89 1.78
C SER A 41 9.72 9.60 2.12
N THR A 42 10.50 9.59 3.20
CA THR A 42 11.26 8.42 3.65
C THR A 42 10.30 7.32 4.11
N THR A 43 9.31 7.66 4.94
CA THR A 43 8.36 6.71 5.52
C THR A 43 7.56 5.98 4.44
N TYR A 44 7.05 6.72 3.47
CA TYR A 44 6.13 6.18 2.46
C TYR A 44 6.79 5.94 1.11
N GLY A 45 8.08 6.23 0.93
CA GLY A 45 8.76 6.07 -0.36
C GLY A 45 8.22 7.01 -1.44
N ILE A 46 7.85 8.24 -1.04
CA ILE A 46 7.36 9.29 -1.95
C ILE A 46 8.53 10.20 -2.28
N LEU A 47 9.01 10.19 -3.52
CA LEU A 47 10.12 11.03 -3.94
C LEU A 47 9.65 12.41 -4.35
N THR A 48 10.40 13.42 -3.90
CA THR A 48 10.25 14.83 -4.23
C THR A 48 11.57 15.43 -4.71
N GLU A 49 11.53 16.66 -5.20
CA GLU A 49 12.74 17.46 -5.46
C GLU A 49 13.68 17.61 -4.26
N TYR A 50 13.14 17.49 -3.03
CA TYR A 50 13.94 17.50 -1.80
C TYR A 50 14.47 16.12 -1.41
N THR A 51 13.92 15.04 -1.98
CA THR A 51 14.12 13.67 -1.48
C THR A 51 14.51 12.67 -2.58
N ALA A 52 14.72 13.12 -3.82
CA ALA A 52 15.15 12.30 -4.95
C ALA A 52 16.45 11.52 -4.66
N PHE A 53 17.33 12.08 -3.83
CA PHE A 53 18.56 11.40 -3.39
C PHE A 53 18.29 10.08 -2.64
N LEU A 54 17.11 9.89 -2.05
CA LEU A 54 16.73 8.63 -1.39
C LEU A 54 16.70 7.46 -2.39
N ALA A 55 16.56 7.72 -3.69
CA ALA A 55 16.63 6.71 -4.73
C ALA A 55 18.07 6.36 -5.14
N GLU A 56 19.06 7.18 -4.78
CA GLU A 56 20.46 7.00 -5.18
C GLU A 56 21.17 5.92 -4.36
N GLU A 57 22.17 5.30 -5.00
CA GLU A 57 23.08 4.36 -4.34
C GLU A 57 23.99 5.11 -3.35
N GLY A 58 24.12 4.61 -2.11
CA GLY A 58 24.93 5.24 -1.05
C GLY A 58 24.19 6.26 -0.16
N ALA A 59 22.92 6.58 -0.42
CA ALA A 59 22.15 7.53 0.40
C ALA A 59 21.94 7.10 1.87
N ARG A 60 22.26 5.85 2.21
CA ARG A 60 22.05 5.23 3.54
C ARG A 60 23.14 5.56 4.53
N ASP A 61 24.38 5.65 4.04
CA ASP A 61 25.59 5.88 4.83
C ASP A 61 25.82 7.36 5.09
N MET A 62 24.92 8.19 4.56
CA MET A 62 24.99 9.63 4.71
C MET A 62 24.60 10.00 6.14
N GLU A 63 25.49 10.73 6.79
CA GLU A 63 25.18 11.35 8.08
C GLU A 63 24.05 12.38 7.93
N SER A 64 23.34 12.67 9.03
CA SER A 64 22.22 13.63 9.00
C SER A 64 22.61 15.00 8.44
N SER A 65 23.84 15.45 8.68
CA SER A 65 24.40 16.69 8.13
C SER A 65 24.64 16.63 6.62
N GLU A 66 25.00 15.46 6.09
CA GLU A 66 25.30 15.25 4.69
C GLU A 66 24.03 15.02 3.87
N LEU A 67 23.04 14.34 4.46
CA LEU A 67 21.64 14.36 4.01
C LEU A 67 21.13 15.80 3.91
N LYS A 68 21.32 16.63 4.95
CA LYS A 68 20.93 18.05 4.90
C LYS A 68 21.64 18.77 3.75
N ALA A 69 22.93 18.57 3.54
CA ALA A 69 23.66 19.19 2.42
C ALA A 69 23.16 18.70 1.05
N ARG A 70 22.81 17.41 0.91
CA ARG A 70 22.25 16.85 -0.33
C ARG A 70 20.78 17.10 -0.53
N VAL A 71 19.95 17.36 0.48
CA VAL A 71 18.59 17.91 0.28
C VAL A 71 18.66 19.25 -0.47
N HIS A 72 19.82 19.92 -0.45
CA HIS A 72 20.13 21.12 -1.24
C HIS A 72 20.84 20.81 -2.59
N GLY A 73 21.05 19.54 -2.95
CA GLY A 73 21.90 19.05 -4.04
C GLY A 73 21.18 18.70 -5.36
N PRO A 74 20.15 17.81 -5.39
CA PRO A 74 19.29 17.58 -6.57
C PRO A 74 18.55 18.84 -7.01
N LEU A 75 18.42 19.81 -6.10
CA LEU A 75 18.10 21.20 -6.40
C LEU A 75 18.95 21.73 -7.57
N LYS A 76 20.21 21.34 -7.72
CA LYS A 76 21.14 21.79 -8.76
C LYS A 76 20.73 21.39 -10.19
N ALA A 77 20.14 20.22 -10.39
CA ALA A 77 19.61 19.80 -11.69
C ALA A 77 18.23 20.43 -11.97
N ALA A 78 17.39 20.55 -10.92
CA ALA A 78 16.13 21.31 -10.99
C ALA A 78 16.35 22.83 -11.18
N MET A 79 17.51 23.34 -10.78
CA MET A 79 17.96 24.74 -10.90
C MET A 79 18.56 25.09 -12.26
N ALA A 80 18.85 24.10 -13.11
CA ALA A 80 19.40 24.35 -14.45
C ALA A 80 18.33 24.81 -15.48
N LEU A 81 17.06 24.92 -15.07
CA LEU A 81 15.93 25.33 -15.91
C LEU A 81 15.65 26.84 -15.79
N PRO A 82 15.13 27.49 -16.86
CA PRO A 82 14.59 28.85 -16.77
C PRO A 82 13.52 28.96 -15.67
N SER A 83 13.61 30.02 -14.86
CA SER A 83 12.86 30.18 -13.61
C SER A 83 11.33 30.05 -13.76
N GLY A 84 10.76 30.51 -14.88
CA GLY A 84 9.32 30.47 -15.15
C GLY A 84 8.78 29.06 -15.43
N ALA A 85 9.46 28.29 -16.29
CA ALA A 85 9.03 26.93 -16.64
C ALA A 85 9.15 25.97 -15.45
N ARG A 86 10.19 26.16 -14.62
CA ARG A 86 10.37 25.44 -13.36
C ARG A 86 9.23 25.71 -12.37
N ALA A 87 8.89 26.97 -12.14
CA ALA A 87 7.81 27.32 -11.22
C ALA A 87 6.45 26.77 -11.69
N ALA A 88 6.22 26.68 -13.00
CA ALA A 88 5.03 26.02 -13.54
C ALA A 88 5.04 24.51 -13.30
N ALA A 89 6.15 23.82 -13.56
CA ALA A 89 6.29 22.38 -13.34
C ALA A 89 6.16 22.00 -11.85
N GLN A 90 6.80 22.75 -10.95
CA GLN A 90 6.71 22.53 -9.50
C GLN A 90 5.28 22.73 -8.97
N ARG A 91 4.58 23.78 -9.41
CA ARG A 91 3.16 23.98 -9.10
C ARG A 91 2.27 22.85 -9.64
N GLY A 92 2.56 22.38 -10.85
CA GLY A 92 1.87 21.24 -11.44
C GLY A 92 2.04 19.96 -10.63
N GLY A 93 3.27 19.65 -10.23
CA GLY A 93 3.60 18.49 -9.40
C GLY A 93 2.94 18.55 -8.02
N ALA A 94 3.10 19.67 -7.30
CA ALA A 94 2.49 19.87 -5.98
C ALA A 94 0.95 19.75 -6.03
N ARG A 95 0.31 20.38 -7.02
CA ARG A 95 -1.13 20.24 -7.27
C ARG A 95 -1.53 18.79 -7.55
N GLY A 96 -0.78 18.10 -8.41
CA GLY A 96 -1.01 16.69 -8.74
C GLY A 96 -1.01 15.81 -7.50
N MET A 97 -0.05 16.01 -6.59
CA MET A 97 0.03 15.30 -5.32
C MET A 97 -1.16 15.61 -4.39
N ARG A 98 -1.57 16.89 -4.28
CA ARG A 98 -2.74 17.31 -3.47
C ARG A 98 -4.05 16.69 -3.95
N THR A 99 -4.20 16.49 -5.25
CA THR A 99 -5.40 15.90 -5.84
C THR A 99 -5.27 14.40 -6.09
N GLN A 100 -4.16 13.76 -5.70
CA GLN A 100 -3.91 12.36 -5.97
C GLN A 100 -5.04 11.50 -5.40
N SER A 101 -5.51 10.53 -6.20
CA SER A 101 -6.61 9.62 -5.86
C SER A 101 -6.21 8.13 -5.88
N ASN A 102 -5.02 7.80 -6.39
CA ASN A 102 -4.48 6.45 -6.44
C ASN A 102 -2.94 6.46 -6.28
N LEU A 103 -2.36 5.32 -5.90
CA LEU A 103 -0.90 5.19 -5.72
C LEU A 103 -0.14 4.92 -7.02
N ALA A 104 -0.81 4.60 -8.13
CA ALA A 104 -0.16 4.26 -9.39
C ALA A 104 0.64 5.44 -10.00
N GLN A 105 0.24 6.67 -9.69
CA GLN A 105 0.92 7.89 -10.12
C GLN A 105 2.03 8.36 -9.18
N GLN A 106 2.27 7.65 -8.08
CA GLN A 106 3.32 8.00 -7.14
C GLN A 106 4.70 7.85 -7.78
N ASN A 107 5.63 8.74 -7.41
CA ASN A 107 7.01 8.82 -7.93
C ASN A 107 7.13 9.08 -9.44
N ALA A 108 6.04 9.54 -10.08
CA ALA A 108 6.06 10.08 -11.44
C ALA A 108 6.15 11.60 -11.39
N TRP A 109 7.03 12.16 -12.21
CA TRP A 109 7.34 13.59 -12.26
C TRP A 109 7.27 14.06 -13.70
N VAL A 110 6.81 15.30 -13.87
CA VAL A 110 6.82 15.97 -15.17
C VAL A 110 7.87 17.07 -15.11
N ASP A 111 8.87 17.01 -16.00
CA ASP A 111 9.89 18.04 -16.10
C ASP A 111 9.35 19.31 -16.79
N ALA A 112 10.15 20.37 -16.83
CA ALA A 112 9.75 21.64 -17.43
C ALA A 112 9.58 21.60 -18.96
N SER A 113 10.03 20.54 -19.65
CA SER A 113 9.73 20.33 -21.07
C SER A 113 8.48 19.47 -21.28
N GLY A 114 7.74 19.15 -20.21
CA GLY A 114 6.52 18.35 -20.26
C GLY A 114 6.77 16.84 -20.35
N ARG A 115 8.02 16.38 -20.22
CA ARG A 115 8.34 14.96 -20.25
C ARG A 115 8.07 14.35 -18.89
N SER A 116 7.31 13.25 -18.91
CA SER A 116 7.08 12.44 -17.71
C SER A 116 8.23 11.46 -17.51
N PHE A 117 8.78 11.40 -16.30
CA PHE A 117 9.71 10.38 -15.87
C PHE A 117 9.22 9.75 -14.56
N ARG A 118 9.57 8.49 -14.33
CA ARG A 118 9.20 7.77 -13.10
C ARG A 118 10.47 7.25 -12.45
N TYR A 119 10.61 7.50 -11.16
CA TYR A 119 11.65 6.84 -10.35
C TYR A 119 11.22 5.40 -10.09
N SER A 120 11.73 4.48 -10.89
CA SER A 120 11.45 3.05 -10.73
C SER A 120 12.11 2.46 -9.49
N GLN A 121 13.15 3.11 -8.96
CA GLN A 121 13.94 2.69 -7.79
C GLN A 121 13.28 3.02 -6.44
N ALA A 122 12.06 3.57 -6.43
CA ALA A 122 11.31 3.81 -5.20
C ALA A 122 9.87 3.33 -5.34
N GLN A 123 9.40 2.57 -4.35
CA GLN A 123 8.06 2.00 -4.33
C GLN A 123 7.45 2.02 -2.95
N THR A 124 6.13 2.02 -2.87
CA THR A 124 5.40 1.81 -1.62
C THR A 124 4.75 0.43 -1.62
N ARG A 125 4.89 -0.30 -0.52
CA ARG A 125 4.17 -1.56 -0.25
C ARG A 125 3.67 -1.52 1.18
N ASN A 126 2.41 -1.89 1.42
CA ASN A 126 1.79 -1.95 2.75
C ASN A 126 2.21 -0.78 3.68
N ASN A 127 1.95 0.46 3.25
CA ASN A 127 2.31 1.70 3.96
C ASN A 127 3.81 1.96 4.23
N ARG A 128 4.74 1.25 3.56
CA ARG A 128 6.19 1.44 3.73
C ARG A 128 6.87 1.78 2.42
N GLY A 129 7.81 2.72 2.49
CA GLY A 129 8.74 3.01 1.41
C GLY A 129 9.80 1.92 1.26
N PHE A 130 10.08 1.55 0.01
CA PHE A 130 11.17 0.68 -0.39
C PHE A 130 12.01 1.39 -1.44
N PHE A 131 13.32 1.28 -1.31
CA PHE A 131 14.29 1.83 -2.26
C PHE A 131 15.16 0.70 -2.80
N GLN A 132 15.32 0.66 -4.12
CA GLN A 132 16.13 -0.33 -4.80
C GLN A 132 17.61 0.05 -4.72
N ARG A 133 18.48 -0.87 -4.30
CA ARG A 133 19.96 -0.72 -4.36
C ARG A 133 20.63 -1.99 -4.84
N GLY A 134 21.47 -1.82 -5.86
CA GLY A 134 21.79 -2.90 -6.78
C GLY A 134 20.51 -3.61 -7.25
N GLN A 135 20.45 -4.93 -7.00
CA GLN A 135 19.27 -5.76 -7.30
C GLN A 135 18.30 -5.89 -6.12
N ARG A 136 18.63 -5.35 -4.95
CA ARG A 136 17.88 -5.57 -3.70
C ARG A 136 16.93 -4.41 -3.39
N TRP A 137 15.68 -4.73 -3.11
CA TRP A 137 14.71 -3.80 -2.55
C TRP A 137 14.89 -3.71 -1.04
N GLU A 138 15.04 -2.51 -0.49
CA GLU A 138 15.21 -2.33 0.94
C GLU A 138 14.16 -1.40 1.54
N ASP A 139 13.57 -1.84 2.64
CA ASP A 139 12.67 -1.04 3.48
C ASP A 139 13.39 0.22 3.98
N ALA A 140 12.75 1.38 3.82
CA ALA A 140 13.29 2.68 4.20
C ALA A 140 13.68 2.80 5.68
N ARG A 141 13.15 1.91 6.54
CA ARG A 141 13.45 1.90 7.98
C ARG A 141 14.72 1.11 8.31
N TYR A 142 15.27 0.36 7.36
CA TYR A 142 16.53 -0.33 7.54
C TYR A 142 17.67 0.67 7.65
N LYS A 143 18.52 0.46 8.65
CA LYS A 143 19.72 1.24 8.90
C LYS A 143 20.87 0.27 9.10
N GLU A 144 21.83 0.32 8.19
CA GLU A 144 22.96 -0.60 8.22
C GLU A 144 23.71 -0.52 9.56
N GLY A 145 24.11 -1.67 10.08
CA GLY A 145 24.75 -1.79 11.39
C GLY A 145 23.84 -1.61 12.61
N GLN A 146 22.58 -1.17 12.45
CA GLN A 146 21.65 -1.01 13.58
C GLN A 146 20.78 -2.26 13.80
N GLN A 147 20.22 -2.83 12.74
CA GLN A 147 19.41 -4.04 12.83
C GLN A 147 20.25 -5.29 12.57
N ARG A 148 20.01 -6.35 13.36
CA ARG A 148 20.48 -7.70 13.04
C ARG A 148 19.79 -8.19 11.76
N VAL A 149 20.58 -8.62 10.79
CA VAL A 149 20.07 -9.22 9.53
C VAL A 149 19.90 -10.72 9.69
N VAL A 150 18.69 -11.21 9.42
CA VAL A 150 18.33 -12.62 9.36
C VAL A 150 18.07 -12.99 7.91
N ARG A 151 18.96 -13.79 7.32
CA ARG A 151 18.85 -14.22 5.92
C ARG A 151 17.93 -15.44 5.82
N VAL A 152 16.99 -15.40 4.89
CA VAL A 152 15.96 -16.42 4.67
C VAL A 152 16.01 -16.86 3.22
N ARG A 153 16.05 -18.17 2.99
CA ARG A 153 16.09 -18.72 1.64
C ARG A 153 14.77 -18.49 0.93
N ALA A 154 14.81 -17.92 -0.27
CA ALA A 154 13.62 -17.74 -1.09
C ALA A 154 12.87 -19.07 -1.28
N TYR A 155 11.54 -19.01 -1.13
CA TYR A 155 10.62 -20.16 -1.25
C TYR A 155 10.94 -21.38 -0.38
N SER A 156 11.77 -21.23 0.66
CA SER A 156 12.01 -22.27 1.65
C SER A 156 10.86 -22.39 2.64
N GLU A 157 10.90 -23.38 3.53
CA GLU A 157 9.92 -23.50 4.60
C GLU A 157 9.97 -22.30 5.56
N ALA A 158 11.15 -21.76 5.85
CA ALA A 158 11.33 -20.53 6.63
C ALA A 158 10.59 -19.33 6.01
N TYR A 159 10.64 -19.19 4.68
CA TYR A 159 9.90 -18.18 3.95
C TYR A 159 8.38 -18.37 4.13
N PHE A 160 7.88 -19.60 4.00
CA PHE A 160 6.45 -19.88 4.17
C PHE A 160 5.98 -19.80 5.62
N GLN A 161 6.83 -20.13 6.59
CA GLN A 161 6.57 -19.93 8.03
C GLN A 161 6.32 -18.45 8.34
N ILE A 162 7.17 -17.55 7.83
CA ILE A 162 6.94 -16.09 7.94
C ILE A 162 5.60 -15.71 7.31
N SER A 163 5.34 -16.17 6.08
CA SER A 163 4.10 -15.86 5.36
C SER A 163 2.83 -16.28 6.11
N ARG A 164 2.84 -17.49 6.69
CA ARG A 164 1.69 -18.01 7.45
C ARG A 164 1.54 -17.33 8.81
N ARG A 165 2.65 -17.06 9.51
CA ARG A 165 2.64 -16.48 10.87
C ARG A 165 2.37 -14.97 10.87
N ALA A 166 2.82 -14.26 9.84
CA ALA A 166 2.66 -12.82 9.68
C ALA A 166 2.16 -12.44 8.26
N PRO A 167 0.88 -12.72 7.92
CA PRO A 167 0.36 -12.49 6.56
C PRO A 167 0.43 -11.05 6.05
N HIS A 168 0.57 -10.06 6.94
CA HIS A 168 0.76 -8.66 6.57
C HIS A 168 2.12 -8.39 5.91
N LEU A 169 3.09 -9.30 6.07
CA LEU A 169 4.41 -9.21 5.43
C LEU A 169 4.42 -9.74 3.99
N ASN A 170 3.35 -10.43 3.56
CA ASN A 170 3.32 -11.10 2.25
C ASN A 170 3.52 -10.13 1.09
N GLN A 171 3.04 -8.88 1.20
CA GLN A 171 3.26 -7.87 0.16
C GLN A 171 4.75 -7.51 -0.03
N TYR A 172 5.57 -7.68 1.00
CA TYR A 172 7.03 -7.50 0.91
C TYR A 172 7.69 -8.73 0.32
N LEU A 173 7.26 -9.92 0.75
CA LEU A 173 7.76 -11.19 0.23
C LEU A 173 7.51 -11.34 -1.29
N THR A 174 6.40 -10.80 -1.81
CA THR A 174 6.11 -10.78 -3.25
C THR A 174 6.98 -9.83 -4.08
N MET A 175 7.84 -9.01 -3.45
CA MET A 175 8.78 -8.14 -4.17
C MET A 175 9.92 -8.92 -4.85
N GLY A 176 10.05 -10.22 -4.56
CA GLY A 176 10.96 -11.14 -5.22
C GLY A 176 12.03 -11.69 -4.26
N GLU A 177 13.10 -12.21 -4.86
CA GLU A 177 14.15 -12.96 -4.16
C GLU A 177 15.25 -12.07 -3.56
N ASN A 178 15.19 -10.76 -3.83
CA ASN A 178 16.15 -9.78 -3.34
C ASN A 178 15.40 -8.66 -2.61
N VAL A 179 14.86 -8.95 -1.43
CA VAL A 179 14.16 -7.96 -0.60
C VAL A 179 14.64 -8.02 0.84
N LEU A 180 14.85 -6.85 1.44
CA LEU A 180 15.16 -6.67 2.85
C LEU A 180 14.10 -5.80 3.50
N PHE A 181 13.50 -6.27 4.59
CA PHE A 181 12.49 -5.51 5.34
C PHE A 181 12.66 -5.62 6.84
N VAL A 182 12.26 -4.56 7.55
CA VAL A 182 12.39 -4.49 9.01
C VAL A 182 11.15 -5.07 9.69
N VAL A 183 11.36 -6.01 10.61
CA VAL A 183 10.34 -6.64 11.46
C VAL A 183 10.87 -6.76 12.89
N ASN A 184 10.07 -6.33 13.87
CA ASN A 184 10.42 -6.42 15.29
C ASN A 184 11.83 -5.90 15.65
N GLY A 185 12.27 -4.79 15.02
CA GLY A 185 13.60 -4.21 15.24
C GLY A 185 14.77 -4.98 14.58
N GLN A 186 14.48 -6.07 13.88
CA GLN A 186 15.43 -6.86 13.09
C GLN A 186 15.17 -6.65 11.59
N ALA A 187 16.12 -7.03 10.75
CA ALA A 187 15.96 -7.05 9.30
C ALA A 187 15.86 -8.49 8.81
N VAL A 188 14.87 -8.79 7.98
CA VAL A 188 14.79 -10.04 7.22
C VAL A 188 15.27 -9.75 5.81
N GLU A 189 16.27 -10.50 5.35
CA GLU A 189 16.74 -10.49 3.97
C GLU A 189 16.33 -11.79 3.30
N ILE A 190 15.63 -11.70 2.17
CA ILE A 190 15.43 -12.84 1.28
C ILE A 190 16.67 -12.93 0.38
N ALA A 191 17.33 -14.09 0.39
CA ALA A 191 18.55 -14.37 -0.35
C ALA A 191 18.69 -15.87 -0.63
N GLU A 192 19.46 -16.28 -1.64
CA GLU A 192 19.61 -17.70 -2.02
C GLU A 192 20.25 -18.56 -0.93
N ASP A 193 21.20 -18.01 -0.17
CA ASP A 193 22.01 -18.67 0.85
C ASP A 193 21.48 -18.45 2.28
N GLY A 194 20.17 -18.19 2.40
CA GLY A 194 19.50 -17.99 3.68
C GLY A 194 19.09 -19.28 4.40
N LYS A 195 18.51 -19.10 5.59
CA LYS A 195 17.94 -20.19 6.40
C LYS A 195 16.73 -20.83 5.72
N GLU A 196 16.63 -22.15 5.77
CA GLU A 196 15.57 -22.91 5.10
C GLU A 196 14.37 -23.24 5.98
N GLU A 197 14.52 -23.26 7.30
CA GLU A 197 13.46 -23.55 8.26
C GLU A 197 13.76 -22.89 9.60
N PHE A 198 12.77 -22.28 10.25
CA PHE A 198 12.87 -21.78 11.63
C PHE A 198 12.27 -22.77 12.63
N THR A 199 12.86 -22.79 13.83
CA THR A 199 12.14 -23.30 15.00
C THR A 199 11.07 -22.29 15.45
N GLU A 200 10.03 -22.75 16.14
CA GLU A 200 8.98 -21.86 16.68
C GLU A 200 9.54 -20.73 17.55
N LYS A 201 10.57 -21.02 18.36
CA LYS A 201 11.22 -20.02 19.21
C LYS A 201 11.89 -18.91 18.39
N GLU A 202 12.63 -19.29 17.35
CA GLU A 202 13.31 -18.33 16.48
C GLU A 202 12.30 -17.48 15.69
N LEU A 203 11.21 -18.11 15.24
CA LEU A 203 10.14 -17.41 14.53
C LEU A 203 9.42 -16.40 15.43
N ASP A 204 9.15 -16.77 16.68
CA ASP A 204 8.57 -15.87 17.68
C ASP A 204 9.53 -14.73 18.08
N GLU A 205 10.84 -14.98 18.16
CA GLU A 205 11.85 -13.94 18.37
C GLU A 205 11.91 -12.97 17.18
N LEU A 206 11.89 -13.51 15.95
CA LEU A 206 11.95 -12.74 14.71
C LEU A 206 10.72 -11.85 14.50
N LEU A 207 9.51 -12.41 14.65
CA LEU A 207 8.26 -11.71 14.35
C LEU A 207 7.68 -10.97 15.57
N GLY A 208 8.25 -11.20 16.75
CA GLY A 208 7.62 -10.86 18.02
C GLY A 208 6.46 -11.81 18.34
N LYS A 209 5.98 -11.82 19.59
CA LYS A 209 4.82 -12.62 20.00
C LYS A 209 3.54 -12.15 19.28
N GLN A 210 3.33 -12.64 18.06
CA GLN A 210 2.12 -12.38 17.29
C GLN A 210 1.03 -13.35 17.75
N LYS A 211 -0.16 -12.86 18.09
CA LYS A 211 -1.33 -13.71 18.35
C LYS A 211 -1.62 -14.47 17.04
N ALA A 212 -1.56 -15.80 17.07
CA ALA A 212 -1.83 -16.61 15.88
C ALA A 212 -3.16 -16.18 15.25
N PRO A 213 -3.27 -16.03 13.92
CA PRO A 213 -4.54 -15.78 13.29
C PRO A 213 -5.49 -16.91 13.69
N ALA A 214 -6.65 -16.56 14.27
CA ALA A 214 -7.66 -17.54 14.61
C ALA A 214 -7.95 -18.39 13.35
N LYS A 215 -7.83 -19.71 13.47
CA LYS A 215 -8.23 -20.64 12.40
C LYS A 215 -9.66 -20.28 12.02
N ARG A 216 -9.85 -19.61 10.88
CA ARG A 216 -11.17 -19.50 10.28
C ARG A 216 -11.49 -20.90 9.78
N ALA A 217 -12.34 -21.61 10.52
CA ALA A 217 -13.01 -22.77 9.98
C ALA A 217 -13.74 -22.29 8.72
N PHE A 218 -13.39 -22.87 7.56
CA PHE A 218 -14.24 -22.74 6.38
C PHE A 218 -15.58 -23.37 6.76
N ALA A 219 -16.57 -22.54 7.11
CA ALA A 219 -17.94 -23.00 7.13
C ALA A 219 -18.29 -23.36 5.69
N ALA A 220 -18.63 -24.63 5.45
CA ALA A 220 -19.17 -25.06 4.17
C ALA A 220 -20.33 -24.11 3.79
N PRO A 221 -20.49 -23.76 2.50
CA PRO A 221 -21.62 -22.94 2.08
C PRO A 221 -22.91 -23.64 2.48
N GLN A 222 -23.72 -23.00 3.33
CA GLN A 222 -25.08 -23.46 3.54
C GLN A 222 -25.86 -23.13 2.26
N GLU A 223 -26.30 -24.15 1.55
CA GLU A 223 -27.25 -24.00 0.45
C GLU A 223 -28.52 -23.35 0.99
N GLN A 224 -28.67 -22.05 0.77
CA GLN A 224 -29.96 -21.40 0.90
C GLN A 224 -30.80 -21.80 -0.30
N LEU A 225 -31.72 -22.75 -0.06
CA LEU A 225 -32.85 -23.05 -0.94
C LEU A 225 -33.63 -21.76 -1.22
N VAL A 226 -33.38 -21.15 -2.38
CA VAL A 226 -34.21 -20.06 -2.91
C VAL A 226 -35.51 -20.69 -3.37
N GLY A 227 -36.59 -20.37 -2.64
CA GLY A 227 -37.94 -20.80 -2.93
C GLY A 227 -38.38 -20.38 -4.34
N ALA A 228 -39.10 -21.30 -4.98
CA ALA A 228 -39.65 -21.19 -6.32
C ALA A 228 -40.45 -19.89 -6.53
N GLY A 229 -40.16 -19.20 -7.64
CA GLY A 229 -40.88 -17.99 -8.03
C GLY A 229 -40.71 -17.66 -9.52
N ILE A 230 -41.68 -18.14 -10.30
CA ILE A 230 -42.12 -17.64 -11.63
C ILE A 230 -41.20 -17.97 -12.83
N LEU A 231 -41.55 -19.07 -13.50
CA LEU A 231 -41.23 -19.32 -14.90
C LEU A 231 -42.11 -18.40 -15.77
N ALA A 232 -41.52 -17.41 -16.44
CA ALA A 232 -42.24 -16.59 -17.41
C ALA A 232 -42.41 -17.40 -18.72
N ALA A 233 -43.65 -17.75 -19.05
CA ALA A 233 -44.01 -18.38 -20.32
C ALA A 233 -44.02 -17.35 -21.45
N VAL A 234 -43.26 -17.61 -22.52
CA VAL A 234 -43.29 -16.87 -23.78
C VAL A 234 -44.46 -17.39 -24.63
N PRO A 235 -45.43 -16.55 -25.07
CA PRO A 235 -46.50 -17.02 -25.94
C PRO A 235 -46.07 -17.04 -27.42
N PRO A 236 -46.54 -17.99 -28.24
CA PRO A 236 -46.24 -18.05 -29.66
C PRO A 236 -47.09 -17.05 -30.48
N ALA A 237 -46.53 -16.68 -31.63
CA ALA A 237 -47.00 -15.64 -32.54
C ALA A 237 -48.37 -15.92 -33.18
N GLY A 238 -49.21 -14.88 -33.25
CA GLY A 238 -50.29 -14.76 -34.25
C GLY A 238 -51.67 -14.43 -33.67
N GLY A 239 -52.17 -13.22 -33.93
CA GLY A 239 -53.61 -12.92 -33.96
C GLY A 239 -54.15 -11.86 -32.98
N SER A 240 -54.36 -10.66 -33.52
CA SER A 240 -55.33 -9.58 -33.20
C SER A 240 -55.65 -9.09 -31.78
N VAL A 241 -55.72 -7.76 -31.72
CA VAL A 241 -56.04 -6.84 -30.62
C VAL A 241 -57.53 -6.92 -30.21
N ALA A 242 -57.83 -7.07 -28.92
CA ALA A 242 -58.93 -6.37 -28.20
C ALA A 242 -59.03 -6.75 -26.70
N ALA A 243 -58.93 -5.71 -25.85
CA ALA A 243 -59.77 -5.39 -24.69
C ALA A 243 -59.78 -6.22 -23.37
N LEU A 244 -59.51 -5.46 -22.28
CA LEU A 244 -60.30 -5.29 -21.04
C LEU A 244 -59.97 -6.03 -19.71
N LEU A 245 -59.51 -5.22 -18.73
CA LEU A 245 -59.91 -5.04 -17.31
C LEU A 245 -60.36 -6.21 -16.40
N LEU A 246 -59.76 -6.29 -15.19
CA LEU A 246 -60.35 -6.32 -13.81
C LEU A 246 -59.37 -7.03 -12.84
N ALA A 247 -58.72 -6.34 -11.90
CA ALA A 247 -59.19 -5.91 -10.56
C ALA A 247 -59.15 -7.01 -9.46
N VAL A 248 -58.19 -6.81 -8.54
CA VAL A 248 -58.19 -6.98 -7.07
C VAL A 248 -59.32 -7.79 -6.41
N SER A 249 -58.96 -8.78 -5.56
CA SER A 249 -59.55 -9.01 -4.21
C SER A 249 -58.79 -10.11 -3.42
N ILE A 250 -58.19 -9.75 -2.27
CA ILE A 250 -58.54 -10.11 -0.87
C ILE A 250 -58.08 -11.50 -0.38
N GLY A 251 -57.38 -11.51 0.76
CA GLY A 251 -57.19 -12.70 1.60
C GLY A 251 -56.26 -12.49 2.80
N VAL A 252 -56.71 -11.72 3.80
CA VAL A 252 -56.09 -11.68 5.14
C VAL A 252 -56.45 -12.95 5.90
N GLY A 253 -55.48 -13.61 6.54
CA GLY A 253 -55.71 -14.71 7.48
C GLY A 253 -54.52 -14.91 8.41
N ALA A 254 -54.68 -14.51 9.67
CA ALA A 254 -53.72 -14.64 10.77
C ALA A 254 -53.68 -16.08 11.34
N LEU A 255 -52.56 -16.51 11.95
CA LEU A 255 -52.48 -16.90 13.37
C LEU A 255 -51.09 -17.45 13.82
N VAL A 256 -50.47 -16.71 14.76
CA VAL A 256 -49.89 -17.12 16.06
C VAL A 256 -49.19 -18.49 16.25
N VAL A 257 -47.87 -18.39 16.47
CA VAL A 257 -47.00 -18.93 17.55
C VAL A 257 -47.39 -20.23 18.28
N LYS A 258 -46.43 -21.17 18.32
CA LYS A 258 -46.28 -22.10 19.47
C LYS A 258 -44.81 -22.38 19.77
N ALA A 259 -44.27 -21.70 20.78
CA ALA A 259 -43.03 -22.07 21.44
C ALA A 259 -43.27 -23.27 22.36
N LYS A 260 -42.38 -24.26 22.34
CA LYS A 260 -42.36 -25.39 23.28
C LYS A 260 -41.00 -25.42 23.96
N SER A 261 -41.00 -25.14 25.26
CA SER A 261 -39.96 -25.47 26.22
C SER A 261 -40.39 -26.69 27.04
N ARG A 262 -39.50 -27.67 27.20
CA ARG A 262 -39.39 -28.65 28.32
C ARG A 262 -37.92 -29.08 28.33
N LEU A 263 -37.11 -28.63 29.30
CA LEU A 263 -36.84 -29.25 30.62
C LEU A 263 -36.55 -30.76 30.53
N MET A 264 -35.30 -31.15 30.83
CA MET A 264 -34.88 -31.55 32.18
C MET A 264 -33.47 -31.02 32.44
#